data_AF-A0A1E8UF43-F1
#
_entry.id   AF-A0A1E8UF43-F1
#
_cell.length_a   1.000
_cell.length_b   1.000
_cell.length_c   1.000
_cell.angle_alpha   90.00
_cell.angle_beta   90.00
_cell.angle_gamma   90.00
#
_symmetry.space_group_name_H-M   'P 1'
#
loop_
_entity.id
_entity.type
_entity.pdbx_description
1 polymer ?
#
loop_
_entity_poly.entity_id
_entity_poly.type
_entity_poly.pdbx_seq_one_letter_code
_entity_poly.pdbx_strand_id
1 'polypeptide(L)'
;MSYEPQQPRPDYRSQGPTCRGGPDPRGQQPPQGGGYGQGPHGQQYAQGGPYTQGGPYAPGPDGYRTGSSGPRDDERTVAVLTHLAGPIAAIVSVGWLGFLGPLIVWFIYKDKSPFLRSAAAGAFNFNVTMWLVNLVGWILLFTVILAPIGILLIAVYWVMLFVCHIMAAVKASRGDVYRYPMQLPILR
;
A
#
# COMPACT_ATOMS: atom_id res chain seq x y z
N MET A 1 -9.86 74.43 19.55
CA MET A 1 -8.76 73.55 19.96
C MET A 1 -8.57 73.71 21.45
N SER A 2 -9.22 72.85 22.23
CA SER A 2 -9.16 72.85 23.69
C SER A 2 -8.39 71.60 24.11
N TYR A 3 -7.35 71.77 24.92
CA TYR A 3 -6.51 70.68 25.41
C TYR A 3 -7.18 70.00 26.60
N GLU A 4 -7.30 68.68 26.56
CA GLU A 4 -7.75 67.84 27.69
C GLU A 4 -6.53 67.12 28.28
N PRO A 5 -6.19 67.32 29.57
CA PRO A 5 -5.07 66.64 30.22
C PRO A 5 -5.43 65.25 30.76
N GLN A 6 -4.44 64.35 30.74
CA GLN A 6 -4.49 62.93 31.07
C GLN A 6 -4.76 62.62 32.57
N GLN A 7 -5.40 61.46 32.80
CA GLN A 7 -5.86 60.85 34.06
C GLN A 7 -4.75 60.50 35.10
N PRO A 8 -5.15 60.07 36.31
CA PRO A 8 -4.62 58.81 36.87
C PRO A 8 -5.70 57.81 37.39
N ARG A 9 -5.36 56.52 37.25
CA ARG A 9 -6.08 55.28 37.66
C ARG A 9 -6.27 55.14 39.18
N PRO A 10 -7.23 54.30 39.61
CA PRO A 10 -6.90 53.03 40.29
C PRO A 10 -7.96 51.93 40.02
N ASP A 11 -7.88 50.65 40.36
CA ASP A 11 -6.82 49.67 40.67
C ASP A 11 -7.46 48.29 40.42
N TYR A 12 -6.68 47.30 40.02
CA TYR A 12 -7.17 45.92 39.81
C TYR A 12 -7.26 45.17 41.15
N ARG A 13 -8.47 44.74 41.55
CA ARG A 13 -8.63 43.66 42.55
C ARG A 13 -9.88 42.80 42.29
N SER A 14 -9.60 41.60 41.80
CA SER A 14 -10.23 40.29 42.03
C SER A 14 -11.53 40.22 42.87
N GLN A 15 -12.57 39.54 42.32
CA GLN A 15 -13.26 38.33 42.83
C GLN A 15 -14.72 38.24 42.29
N GLY A 16 -15.15 37.04 41.88
CA GLY A 16 -16.53 36.72 41.40
C GLY A 16 -17.58 36.72 42.54
N PRO A 17 -18.77 36.07 42.43
CA PRO A 17 -19.25 35.07 41.45
C PRO A 17 -20.67 35.28 40.86
N THR A 18 -20.94 34.55 39.77
CA THR A 18 -22.24 34.02 39.23
C THR A 18 -23.55 34.79 39.44
N CYS A 19 -24.27 35.12 38.34
CA CYS A 19 -25.72 34.98 38.22
C CYS A 19 -26.28 35.30 36.80
N ARG A 20 -27.09 34.35 36.28
CA ARG A 20 -28.45 34.57 35.71
C ARG A 20 -28.66 35.08 34.26
N GLY A 21 -29.33 34.25 33.44
CA GLY A 21 -30.13 34.70 32.27
C GLY A 21 -30.60 33.57 31.33
N GLY A 22 -31.87 33.15 31.40
CA GLY A 22 -32.65 32.59 30.25
C GLY A 22 -33.35 33.73 29.47
N PRO A 23 -34.31 33.54 28.51
CA PRO A 23 -35.12 32.38 28.03
C PRO A 23 -34.94 32.12 26.48
N ASP A 24 -35.53 31.16 25.75
CA ASP A 24 -36.94 30.93 25.34
C ASP A 24 -37.01 29.73 24.32
N PRO A 25 -38.06 28.88 24.23
CA PRO A 25 -38.15 27.75 23.29
C PRO A 25 -39.18 27.96 22.17
N ARG A 26 -38.81 27.67 20.90
CA ARG A 26 -39.65 27.11 19.80
C ARG A 26 -38.97 27.34 18.44
N GLY A 27 -38.78 26.26 17.67
CA GLY A 27 -38.67 26.39 16.22
C GLY A 27 -37.90 25.28 15.50
N GLN A 28 -38.65 24.43 14.79
CA GLN A 28 -38.31 23.80 13.49
C GLN A 28 -37.58 22.44 13.48
N GLN A 29 -38.36 21.37 13.25
CA GLN A 29 -37.99 20.17 12.46
C GLN A 29 -38.20 20.48 10.96
N PRO A 30 -37.53 19.85 9.95
CA PRO A 30 -37.63 18.40 9.58
C PRO A 30 -36.38 17.83 8.82
N PRO A 31 -36.40 16.70 8.06
CA PRO A 31 -37.17 15.44 8.14
C PRO A 31 -36.28 14.17 8.30
N GLN A 32 -36.93 13.03 8.60
CA GLN A 32 -36.36 11.68 8.66
C GLN A 32 -36.15 11.07 7.26
N GLY A 33 -35.14 10.20 7.12
CA GLY A 33 -35.00 9.31 5.96
C GLY A 33 -33.67 8.56 5.94
N GLY A 34 -33.47 7.58 6.85
CA GLY A 34 -32.26 6.77 6.87
C GLY A 34 -32.58 5.30 7.18
N GLY A 35 -32.62 4.47 6.13
CA GLY A 35 -32.84 3.04 6.30
C GLY A 35 -32.54 2.26 5.04
N TYR A 36 -31.28 1.85 4.85
CA TYR A 36 -30.91 0.68 4.05
C TYR A 36 -29.75 -0.03 4.75
N GLY A 37 -29.84 -1.36 4.82
CA GLY A 37 -29.17 -2.25 5.76
C GLY A 37 -27.65 -2.30 5.71
N GLN A 38 -27.07 -2.50 6.89
CA GLN A 38 -25.68 -2.94 7.08
C GLN A 38 -25.62 -4.46 6.88
N GLY A 39 -24.88 -4.92 5.87
CA GLY A 39 -24.40 -6.30 5.77
C GLY A 39 -23.00 -6.41 6.39
N PRO A 40 -22.66 -7.51 7.09
CA PRO A 40 -21.41 -7.60 7.84
C PRO A 40 -20.27 -7.98 6.90
N HIS A 41 -19.41 -7.03 6.53
CA HIS A 41 -18.12 -7.37 5.94
C HIS A 41 -17.18 -7.85 7.04
N GLY A 42 -17.07 -9.18 7.11
CA GLY A 42 -16.19 -9.92 7.98
C GLY A 42 -14.77 -9.38 7.92
N GLN A 43 -14.31 -8.94 9.09
CA GLN A 43 -12.92 -8.75 9.41
C GLN A 43 -12.21 -10.09 9.31
N GLN A 44 -11.14 -10.18 8.50
CA GLN A 44 -10.16 -11.23 8.70
C GLN A 44 -8.75 -10.72 8.46
N TYR A 45 -8.22 -10.16 9.54
CA TYR A 45 -6.79 -9.93 9.74
C TYR A 45 -6.14 -11.28 10.10
N ALA A 46 -5.07 -11.66 9.41
CA ALA A 46 -4.16 -12.72 9.83
C ALA A 46 -2.74 -12.35 9.37
N GLN A 47 -2.01 -11.58 10.19
CA GLN A 47 -0.92 -12.02 11.09
C GLN A 47 0.39 -12.42 10.39
N GLY A 48 1.44 -11.62 10.63
CA GLY A 48 2.83 -11.96 10.29
C GLY A 48 3.89 -10.88 10.56
N GLY A 49 4.35 -10.76 11.82
CA GLY A 49 5.73 -10.34 12.18
C GLY A 49 6.00 -8.84 12.47
N PRO A 50 6.89 -8.51 13.43
CA PRO A 50 6.96 -7.19 14.05
C PRO A 50 7.89 -6.25 13.27
N TYR A 51 7.38 -5.07 12.92
CA TYR A 51 8.21 -3.91 12.63
C TYR A 51 7.99 -2.81 13.67
N THR A 52 9.06 -2.61 14.42
CA THR A 52 9.36 -1.53 15.35
C THR A 52 8.67 -0.19 15.05
N GLN A 53 7.95 0.25 16.09
CA GLN A 53 7.58 1.62 16.43
C GLN A 53 8.74 2.61 16.24
N GLY A 54 8.50 3.77 15.60
CA GLY A 54 9.48 4.86 15.60
C GLY A 54 9.15 6.05 14.69
N GLY A 55 8.66 7.14 15.29
CA GLY A 55 8.84 8.52 14.79
C GLY A 55 7.56 9.28 14.41
N PRO A 56 7.31 10.48 14.98
CA PRO A 56 6.22 11.35 14.56
C PRO A 56 6.66 12.17 13.33
N TYR A 57 6.33 11.70 12.13
CA TYR A 57 6.52 12.48 10.91
C TYR A 57 5.36 13.47 10.78
N ALA A 58 5.71 14.76 10.80
CA ALA A 58 4.80 15.87 10.56
C ALA A 58 4.17 15.76 9.15
N PRO A 59 2.88 16.07 8.96
CA PRO A 59 2.24 15.98 7.66
C PRO A 59 2.76 17.10 6.73
N GLY A 60 3.30 16.71 5.57
CA GLY A 60 3.52 17.65 4.46
C GLY A 60 2.20 18.14 3.85
N PRO A 61 2.19 19.24 3.08
CA PRO A 61 0.97 19.97 2.72
C PRO A 61 0.04 19.27 1.73
N ASP A 62 0.41 18.11 1.19
CA ASP A 62 -0.33 17.46 0.12
C ASP A 62 -1.16 16.28 0.62
N GLY A 63 -2.30 16.62 1.21
CA GLY A 63 -3.59 15.95 1.00
C GLY A 63 -3.64 14.43 0.97
N TYR A 64 -3.26 13.74 2.05
CA TYR A 64 -3.85 12.44 2.34
C TYR A 64 -5.31 12.68 2.77
N ARG A 65 -6.23 12.68 1.80
CA ARG A 65 -7.66 12.56 2.08
C ARG A 65 -7.91 11.16 2.61
N THR A 66 -7.95 11.05 3.93
CA THR A 66 -8.56 9.98 4.70
C THR A 66 -10.02 9.84 4.24
N GLY A 67 -10.29 8.87 3.36
CA GLY A 67 -11.64 8.68 2.79
C GLY A 67 -11.83 7.43 1.95
N SER A 68 -10.77 6.79 1.45
CA SER A 68 -10.85 5.46 0.83
C SER A 68 -10.15 4.45 1.73
N SER A 69 -10.92 3.55 2.34
CA SER A 69 -10.44 2.46 3.21
C SER A 69 -9.63 1.37 2.47
N GLY A 70 -9.20 1.61 1.23
CA GLY A 70 -8.39 0.70 0.43
C GLY A 70 -7.77 1.37 -0.81
N PRO A 71 -7.00 0.62 -1.62
CA PRO A 71 -6.35 1.14 -2.82
C PRO A 71 -7.39 1.64 -3.82
N ARG A 72 -7.07 2.75 -4.48
CA ARG A 72 -7.86 3.32 -5.58
C ARG A 72 -7.83 2.39 -6.82
N ASP A 73 -8.79 2.54 -7.72
CA ASP A 73 -8.93 1.66 -8.89
C ASP A 73 -7.74 1.75 -9.87
N ASP A 74 -7.15 2.93 -9.99
CA ASP A 74 -5.91 3.15 -10.74
C ASP A 74 -4.73 2.40 -10.09
N GLU A 75 -4.61 2.45 -8.77
CA GLU A 75 -3.58 1.69 -8.04
C GLU A 75 -3.76 0.18 -8.17
N ARG A 76 -5.00 -0.33 -8.15
CA ARG A 76 -5.29 -1.76 -8.41
C ARG A 76 -4.88 -2.15 -9.82
N THR A 77 -5.19 -1.32 -10.80
CA THR A 77 -4.82 -1.55 -12.20
C THR A 77 -3.30 -1.60 -12.36
N VAL A 78 -2.58 -0.63 -11.78
CA VAL A 78 -1.12 -0.61 -11.79
C VAL A 78 -0.54 -1.83 -11.06
N ALA A 79 -1.12 -2.26 -9.93
CA ALA A 79 -0.68 -3.46 -9.22
C ALA A 79 -0.85 -4.73 -10.05
N VAL A 80 -1.99 -4.90 -10.73
CA VAL A 80 -2.21 -6.00 -11.68
C VAL A 80 -1.13 -5.99 -12.76
N LEU A 81 -0.91 -4.84 -13.41
CA LEU A 81 0.11 -4.70 -14.44
C LEU A 81 1.52 -5.01 -13.90
N THR A 82 1.80 -4.67 -12.65
CA THR A 82 3.08 -4.95 -11.99
C THR A 82 3.35 -6.46 -11.89
N HIS A 83 2.33 -7.23 -11.50
CA HIS A 83 2.43 -8.68 -11.43
C HIS A 83 2.51 -9.33 -12.82
N LEU A 84 1.82 -8.77 -13.82
CA LEU A 84 1.87 -9.29 -15.19
C LEU A 84 3.14 -8.90 -15.95
N ALA A 85 3.76 -7.77 -15.61
CA ALA A 85 4.96 -7.27 -16.28
C ALA A 85 6.13 -8.25 -16.16
N GLY A 86 6.22 -8.99 -15.04
CA GLY A 86 7.29 -9.96 -14.84
C GLY A 86 7.23 -11.15 -15.79
N PRO A 87 6.13 -11.91 -15.84
CA PRO A 87 5.93 -12.98 -16.81
C PRO A 87 6.07 -12.53 -18.27
N ILE A 88 5.52 -11.37 -18.62
CA ILE A 88 5.62 -10.83 -19.99
C ILE A 88 7.08 -10.56 -20.35
N ALA A 89 7.82 -9.86 -19.49
CA ALA A 89 9.23 -9.60 -19.70
C ALA A 89 10.04 -10.91 -19.73
N ALA A 90 9.70 -11.90 -18.90
CA ALA A 90 10.32 -13.21 -18.92
C ALA A 90 10.09 -13.95 -20.24
N ILE A 91 8.89 -13.93 -20.82
CA ILE A 91 8.61 -14.54 -22.14
C ILE A 91 9.48 -13.89 -23.22
N VAL A 92 9.46 -12.56 -23.29
CA VAL A 92 10.19 -11.81 -24.33
C VAL A 92 11.70 -12.00 -24.23
N SER A 93 12.22 -12.18 -23.01
CA SER A 93 13.65 -12.33 -22.73
C SER A 93 14.10 -13.77 -22.48
N VAL A 94 13.24 -14.76 -22.65
CA VAL A 94 13.53 -16.18 -22.33
C VAL A 94 14.03 -16.35 -20.87
N GLY A 95 13.37 -15.67 -19.94
CA GLY A 95 13.58 -15.76 -18.51
C GLY A 95 14.66 -14.83 -17.93
N TRP A 96 15.34 -14.03 -18.76
CA TRP A 96 16.47 -13.21 -18.31
C TRP A 96 16.09 -11.87 -17.67
N LEU A 97 14.99 -11.25 -18.10
CA LEU A 97 14.62 -9.87 -17.72
C LEU A 97 13.29 -9.77 -16.95
N GLY A 98 12.78 -10.89 -16.43
CA GLY A 98 11.49 -10.94 -15.73
C GLY A 98 11.38 -10.03 -14.50
N PHE A 99 12.48 -9.59 -13.89
CA PHE A 99 12.44 -8.70 -12.72
C PHE A 99 12.34 -7.20 -13.08
N LEU A 100 12.59 -6.79 -14.34
CA LEU A 100 12.65 -5.37 -14.70
C LEU A 100 11.28 -4.67 -14.59
N GLY A 101 10.21 -5.32 -15.03
CA GLY A 101 8.84 -4.78 -14.95
C GLY A 101 8.48 -4.29 -13.54
N PRO A 102 8.48 -5.17 -12.52
CA PRO A 102 8.17 -4.76 -11.16
C PRO A 102 9.20 -3.80 -10.55
N LEU A 103 10.47 -3.87 -10.96
CA LEU A 103 11.49 -2.92 -10.50
C LEU A 103 11.18 -1.48 -10.93
N ILE A 104 10.77 -1.29 -12.19
CA ILE A 104 10.39 0.02 -12.73
C ILE A 104 9.19 0.58 -11.96
N VAL A 105 8.16 -0.25 -11.72
CA VAL A 105 7.00 0.19 -10.93
C VAL A 105 7.41 0.56 -9.51
N TRP A 106 8.26 -0.25 -8.87
CA TRP A 106 8.72 0.05 -7.52
C TRP A 106 9.41 1.42 -7.45
N PHE A 107 10.30 1.74 -8.39
CA PHE A 107 10.96 3.05 -8.43
C PHE A 107 9.99 4.22 -8.59
N ILE A 108 8.96 4.08 -9.44
CA ILE A 108 7.99 5.15 -9.70
C ILE A 108 7.05 5.35 -8.51
N TYR A 109 6.60 4.26 -7.87
CA TYR A 109 5.50 4.29 -6.91
C TYR A 109 5.89 4.09 -5.44
N LYS A 110 7.16 3.81 -5.13
CA LYS A 110 7.64 3.55 -3.76
C LYS A 110 7.26 4.64 -2.74
N ASP A 111 7.20 5.90 -3.15
CA ASP A 111 6.87 7.03 -2.27
C ASP A 111 5.44 7.54 -2.49
N LYS A 112 4.70 6.98 -3.45
CA LYS A 112 3.37 7.45 -3.87
C LYS A 112 2.23 6.62 -3.30
N SER A 113 2.41 5.30 -3.22
CA SER A 113 1.39 4.39 -2.69
C SER A 113 2.04 3.23 -1.93
N PRO A 114 1.72 3.03 -0.65
CA PRO A 114 2.22 1.89 0.12
C PRO A 114 1.73 0.54 -0.45
N PHE A 115 0.54 0.52 -1.04
CA PHE A 115 0.00 -0.66 -1.71
C PHE A 115 0.86 -1.04 -2.92
N LEU A 116 1.10 -0.12 -3.84
CA LEU A 116 1.92 -0.36 -5.02
C LEU A 116 3.37 -0.66 -4.68
N ARG A 117 3.93 0.03 -3.68
CA ARG A 117 5.26 -0.28 -3.16
C ARG A 117 5.36 -1.74 -2.74
N SER A 118 4.40 -2.22 -1.95
CA SER A 118 4.41 -3.60 -1.45
C SER A 118 4.21 -4.65 -2.55
N ALA A 119 3.30 -4.38 -3.50
CA ALA A 119 3.05 -5.25 -4.65
C ALA A 119 4.29 -5.36 -5.55
N ALA A 120 4.90 -4.23 -5.89
CA ALA A 120 6.10 -4.16 -6.72
C ALA A 120 7.32 -4.78 -6.04
N ALA A 121 7.54 -4.50 -4.75
CA ALA A 121 8.61 -5.11 -3.98
C ALA A 121 8.47 -6.63 -3.91
N GLY A 122 7.26 -7.13 -3.61
CA GLY A 122 6.98 -8.57 -3.57
C GLY A 122 7.22 -9.26 -4.92
N ALA A 123 6.69 -8.67 -6.00
CA ALA A 123 6.87 -9.20 -7.36
C ALA A 123 8.35 -9.21 -7.78
N PHE A 124 9.10 -8.16 -7.47
CA PHE A 124 10.53 -8.08 -7.74
C PHE A 124 11.32 -9.15 -6.97
N ASN A 125 11.10 -9.23 -5.66
CA ASN A 125 11.77 -10.19 -4.77
C ASN A 125 11.55 -11.64 -5.21
N PHE A 126 10.32 -11.98 -5.62
CA PHE A 126 10.00 -13.27 -6.20
C PHE A 126 10.70 -13.49 -7.54
N ASN A 127 10.66 -12.51 -8.45
CA ASN A 127 11.30 -12.63 -9.76
C ASN A 127 12.82 -12.80 -9.69
N VAL A 128 13.50 -12.15 -8.75
CA VAL A 128 14.93 -12.38 -8.52
C VAL A 128 15.19 -13.81 -8.04
N THR A 129 14.36 -14.32 -7.12
CA THR A 129 14.47 -15.70 -6.63
C THR A 129 14.28 -16.71 -7.78
N MET A 130 13.25 -16.50 -8.60
CA MET A 130 12.97 -17.32 -9.78
C MET A 130 14.05 -17.19 -10.85
N TRP A 131 14.62 -16.00 -11.04
CA TRP A 131 15.74 -15.77 -11.96
C TRP A 131 16.97 -16.57 -11.55
N LEU A 132 17.28 -16.66 -10.25
CA LEU A 132 18.37 -17.52 -9.75
C LEU A 132 18.10 -19.00 -10.02
N VAL A 133 16.87 -19.48 -9.82
CA VAL A 133 16.49 -20.87 -10.15
C VAL A 133 16.67 -21.15 -11.64
N ASN A 134 16.24 -20.22 -12.50
CA ASN A 134 16.43 -20.32 -13.95
C ASN A 134 17.92 -20.33 -14.32
N LEU A 135 18.73 -19.43 -13.75
CA LEU A 135 20.18 -19.36 -13.96
C LEU A 135 20.86 -20.69 -13.61
N VAL A 136 20.55 -21.25 -12.45
CA VAL A 136 21.06 -22.56 -12.03
C VAL A 136 20.61 -23.64 -13.02
N GLY A 137 19.34 -23.66 -13.42
CA GLY A 137 18.83 -24.56 -14.45
C GLY A 137 19.65 -24.53 -15.74
N TRP A 138 19.94 -23.34 -16.26
CA TRP A 138 20.80 -23.16 -17.44
C TRP A 138 22.24 -23.64 -17.23
N ILE A 139 22.82 -23.41 -16.05
CA ILE A 139 24.17 -23.89 -15.72
C ILE A 139 24.22 -25.43 -15.73
N LEU A 140 23.20 -26.12 -15.19
CA LEU A 140 23.17 -27.58 -15.16
C LEU A 140 23.08 -28.21 -16.56
N LEU A 141 22.52 -27.50 -17.55
CA LEU A 141 22.41 -27.98 -18.92
C LEU A 141 23.76 -28.14 -19.63
N PHE A 142 24.84 -27.52 -19.15
CA PHE A 142 26.18 -27.67 -19.75
C PHE A 142 26.73 -29.10 -19.64
N THR A 143 26.21 -29.93 -18.73
CA THR A 143 26.66 -31.32 -18.57
C THR A 143 25.54 -32.28 -18.92
N VAL A 144 25.83 -33.34 -19.68
CA VAL A 144 24.83 -34.35 -20.08
C VAL A 144 24.21 -35.06 -18.86
N ILE A 145 25.01 -35.28 -17.81
CA ILE A 145 24.59 -35.99 -16.60
C ILE A 145 23.59 -35.16 -15.78
N LEU A 146 23.81 -33.84 -15.64
CA LEU A 146 22.94 -32.97 -14.84
C LEU A 146 21.83 -32.30 -15.67
N ALA A 147 21.88 -32.42 -17.00
CA ALA A 147 20.88 -31.83 -17.90
C ALA A 147 19.42 -32.18 -17.53
N PRO A 148 19.06 -33.43 -17.15
CA PRO A 148 17.69 -33.74 -16.75
C PRO A 148 17.21 -32.90 -15.55
N ILE A 149 18.10 -32.62 -14.60
CA ILE A 149 17.80 -31.79 -13.44
C ILE A 149 17.66 -30.32 -13.86
N GLY A 150 18.52 -29.85 -14.76
CA GLY A 150 18.42 -28.50 -15.34
C GLY A 150 17.08 -28.26 -16.04
N ILE A 151 16.64 -29.21 -16.88
CA ILE A 151 15.33 -29.15 -17.55
C ILE A 151 14.19 -29.08 -16.53
N LEU A 152 14.25 -29.91 -15.49
CA LEU A 152 13.24 -29.90 -14.43
C LEU A 152 13.17 -28.55 -13.70
N LEU A 153 14.33 -27.95 -13.37
CA LEU A 153 14.38 -26.65 -12.71
C LEU A 153 13.80 -25.52 -13.59
N ILE A 154 14.10 -25.53 -14.89
CA ILE A 154 13.54 -24.56 -15.83
C ILE A 154 12.02 -24.76 -15.97
N ALA A 155 11.53 -26.00 -15.99
CA ALA A 155 10.10 -26.28 -16.00
C ALA A 155 9.40 -25.77 -14.72
N VAL A 156 9.98 -26.04 -13.54
CA VAL A 156 9.48 -25.54 -12.26
C VAL A 156 9.47 -24.00 -12.23
N TYR A 157 10.52 -23.36 -12.75
CA TYR A 157 10.57 -21.90 -12.91
C TYR A 157 9.36 -21.37 -13.66
N TRP A 158 9.07 -21.89 -14.87
CA TRP A 158 7.95 -21.40 -15.68
C TRP A 158 6.60 -21.64 -15.00
N VAL A 159 6.39 -22.82 -14.42
CA VAL A 159 5.14 -23.14 -13.70
C VAL A 159 4.94 -22.19 -12.52
N MET A 160 5.95 -22.03 -11.67
CA MET A 160 5.85 -21.17 -10.48
C MET A 160 5.69 -19.70 -10.85
N LEU A 161 6.39 -19.25 -11.90
CA LEU A 161 6.28 -17.89 -12.42
C LEU A 161 4.83 -17.57 -12.79
N PHE A 162 4.18 -18.40 -13.61
CA PHE A 162 2.81 -18.13 -14.05
C PHE A 162 1.80 -18.27 -12.91
N VAL A 163 1.84 -19.36 -12.15
CA VAL A 163 0.85 -19.61 -11.07
C VAL A 163 0.90 -18.50 -10.04
N CYS A 164 2.09 -18.15 -9.54
CA CYS A 164 2.21 -17.14 -8.50
C CYS A 164 1.84 -15.74 -9.01
N HIS A 165 2.20 -15.37 -10.24
CA HIS A 165 1.86 -14.05 -10.78
C HIS A 165 0.37 -13.91 -11.12
N ILE A 166 -0.27 -14.95 -11.62
CA ILE A 166 -1.73 -14.93 -11.86
C ILE A 166 -2.47 -14.79 -10.52
N MET A 167 -2.09 -15.57 -9.50
CA MET A 167 -2.68 -15.46 -8.17
C MET A 167 -2.45 -14.07 -7.56
N ALA A 168 -1.25 -13.50 -7.75
CA ALA A 168 -0.93 -12.17 -7.27
C ALA A 168 -1.73 -11.08 -7.99
N ALA A 169 -1.87 -11.16 -9.32
CA ALA A 169 -2.69 -10.26 -10.11
C ALA A 169 -4.17 -10.31 -9.69
N VAL A 170 -4.73 -11.51 -9.48
CA VAL A 170 -6.13 -11.67 -9.02
C VAL A 170 -6.35 -11.11 -7.61
N LYS A 171 -5.36 -11.23 -6.71
CA LYS A 171 -5.44 -10.59 -5.38
C LYS A 171 -5.30 -9.06 -5.49
N ALA A 172 -4.38 -8.59 -6.32
CA ALA A 172 -4.16 -7.16 -6.54
C ALA A 172 -5.40 -6.47 -7.13
N SER A 173 -6.16 -7.13 -8.02
CA SER A 173 -7.41 -6.57 -8.56
C SER A 173 -8.49 -6.40 -7.48
N ARG A 174 -8.40 -7.14 -6.36
CA ARG A 174 -9.28 -7.02 -5.19
C ARG A 174 -8.78 -6.00 -4.17
N GLY A 175 -7.60 -5.40 -4.39
CA GLY A 175 -6.94 -4.50 -3.45
C GLY A 175 -6.12 -5.23 -2.37
N ASP A 176 -5.90 -6.54 -2.52
CA ASP A 176 -5.13 -7.34 -1.56
C ASP A 176 -3.66 -7.48 -1.98
N VAL A 177 -2.76 -7.41 -1.00
CA VAL A 177 -1.32 -7.61 -1.24
C VAL A 177 -1.00 -9.11 -1.21
N TYR A 178 -0.53 -9.65 -2.33
CA TYR A 178 -0.07 -11.04 -2.40
C TYR A 178 1.33 -11.20 -1.82
N ARG A 179 1.50 -12.14 -0.88
CA ARG A 179 2.81 -12.55 -0.36
C ARG A 179 3.27 -13.80 -1.11
N TYR A 180 4.37 -13.66 -1.85
CA TYR A 180 4.95 -14.79 -2.58
C TYR A 180 5.59 -15.80 -1.61
N PRO A 181 5.36 -17.11 -1.80
CA PRO A 181 5.86 -18.15 -0.90
C PRO A 181 7.39 -18.34 -0.96
N MET A 182 8.06 -17.84 -2.00
CA MET A 182 9.51 -17.94 -2.18
C MET A 182 10.09 -16.60 -2.66
N GLN A 183 10.19 -15.63 -1.75
CA GLN A 183 10.75 -14.31 -2.07
C GLN A 183 11.95 -14.02 -1.17
N LEU A 184 13.07 -13.64 -1.78
CA LEU A 184 14.21 -13.07 -1.07
C LEU A 184 13.92 -11.59 -0.81
N PRO A 185 13.81 -11.12 0.45
CA PRO A 185 13.40 -9.75 0.76
C PRO A 185 14.55 -8.76 0.46
N ILE A 186 14.63 -8.29 -0.79
CA ILE A 186 15.61 -7.31 -1.26
C ILE A 186 15.01 -5.90 -1.15
N LEU A 187 13.79 -5.73 -1.68
CA LEU A 187 13.05 -4.47 -1.60
C LEU A 187 11.99 -4.54 -0.49
N ARG A 188 11.78 -3.40 0.19
CA ARG A 188 10.76 -3.17 1.22
C ARG A 188 9.68 -2.24 0.73
#